data_AF-A0A931MVM6-F1
#
_entry.id   AF-A0A931MVM6-F1
#
_cell.length_a   1.000
_cell.length_b   1.000
_cell.length_c   1.000
_cell.angle_alpha   90.00
_cell.angle_beta   90.00
_cell.angle_gamma   90.00
#
_symmetry.space_group_name_H-M   'P 1'
#
loop_
_entity.id
_entity.type
_entity.pdbx_description
1 polymer ?
#
loop_
_entity_poly.entity_id
_entity_poly.type
_entity_poly.pdbx_seq_one_letter_code
_entity_poly.pdbx_strand_id
1 'polypeptide(L)'
;MSHFFWVDFPNYITGDYRTLEGFPSEVEYFPPSGKTGESLFVTVEGVRLPLNPVPEVSVEEAEDRYFVIKYFPYSSWIVDYEIE
;
A
#
# COMPACT_ATOMS: atom_id res chain seq x y z
N MET A 1 -5.63 -18.03 10.69
CA MET A 1 -4.82 -17.06 9.91
C MET A 1 -4.35 -15.96 10.85
N SER A 2 -3.22 -16.13 11.53
CA SER A 2 -2.73 -15.14 12.53
C SER A 2 -1.21 -14.92 12.49
N HIS A 3 -0.50 -15.53 11.53
CA HIS A 3 0.97 -15.57 11.59
C HIS A 3 1.65 -14.37 10.91
N PHE A 4 1.00 -13.66 9.99
CA PHE A 4 1.63 -12.55 9.24
C PHE A 4 1.92 -11.32 10.10
N PHE A 5 1.05 -10.99 11.07
CA PHE A 5 1.24 -9.85 11.96
C PHE A 5 2.45 -10.01 12.91
N TRP A 6 2.85 -11.24 13.24
CA TRP A 6 3.96 -11.47 14.17
C TRP A 6 5.33 -11.33 13.51
N VAL A 7 5.42 -11.48 12.18
CA VAL A 7 6.70 -11.37 11.45
C VAL A 7 7.27 -9.96 11.56
N ASP A 8 6.41 -8.95 11.55
CA ASP A 8 6.79 -7.54 11.69
C ASP A 8 6.68 -7.01 13.12
N PHE A 9 6.35 -7.86 14.11
CA PHE A 9 6.27 -7.41 15.50
C PHE A 9 7.58 -6.78 16.01
N PRO A 10 8.78 -7.32 15.69
CA PRO A 10 10.04 -6.65 16.02
C PRO A 10 10.15 -5.28 15.34
N ASN A 11 9.86 -5.19 14.03
CA ASN A 11 9.92 -3.94 13.26
C ASN A 11 8.94 -2.89 13.79
N TYR A 12 7.75 -3.32 14.23
CA TYR A 12 6.75 -2.45 14.84
C TYR A 12 7.26 -1.84 16.15
N ILE A 13 7.94 -2.63 16.99
CA ILE A 13 8.53 -2.14 18.24
C ILE A 13 9.73 -1.22 17.97
N THR A 14 10.56 -1.54 16.99
CA THR A 14 11.77 -0.76 16.66
C THR A 14 11.49 0.45 15.77
N GLY A 15 10.29 0.54 15.19
CA GLY A 15 9.95 1.54 14.19
C GLY A 15 10.73 1.38 12.88
N ASP A 16 11.13 0.15 12.53
CA ASP A 16 11.89 -0.14 11.31
C ASP A 16 10.94 -0.31 10.12
N TYR A 17 10.65 0.81 9.47
CA TYR A 17 9.77 0.88 8.30
C TYR A 17 10.60 1.13 7.05
N ARG A 18 10.14 0.61 5.92
CA ARG A 18 10.64 1.03 4.61
C ARG A 18 9.73 2.09 4.04
N THR A 19 10.32 3.03 3.32
CA THR A 19 9.61 4.07 2.57
C THR A 19 9.84 3.81 1.09
N LEU A 20 8.76 3.77 0.32
CA LEU A 20 8.77 3.80 -1.14
C LEU A 20 8.33 5.18 -1.59
N GLU A 21 9.07 5.77 -2.51
CA GLU A 21 8.85 7.13 -2.99
C GLU A 21 8.91 7.15 -4.50
N GLY A 22 7.83 7.56 -5.18
CA GLY A 22 7.82 7.57 -6.63
C GLY A 22 6.45 7.67 -7.27
N PHE A 23 6.46 7.82 -8.59
CA PHE A 23 5.27 7.61 -9.42
C PHE A 23 5.00 6.12 -9.55
N PRO A 24 3.74 5.67 -9.45
CA PRO A 24 3.42 4.26 -9.61
C PRO A 24 3.63 3.85 -11.07
N SER A 25 4.27 2.71 -11.28
CA SER A 25 4.42 2.12 -12.60
C SER A 25 3.16 1.39 -13.08
N GLU A 26 2.28 1.04 -12.14
CA GLU A 26 1.03 0.33 -12.39
C GLU A 26 0.04 0.63 -11.27
N VAL A 27 -1.22 0.86 -11.63
CA VAL A 27 -2.34 1.06 -10.70
C VAL A 27 -3.48 0.13 -11.07
N GLU A 28 -3.94 -0.69 -10.13
CA GLU A 28 -5.04 -1.64 -10.33
C GLU A 28 -6.17 -1.37 -9.34
N TYR A 29 -7.33 -0.97 -9.86
CA TYR A 29 -8.54 -0.82 -9.05
C TYR A 29 -9.45 -2.06 -9.17
N PHE A 30 -9.75 -2.66 -8.02
CA PHE A 30 -10.72 -3.74 -7.91
C PHE A 30 -12.01 -3.18 -7.29
N PRO A 31 -13.10 -3.07 -8.06
CA PRO A 31 -14.37 -2.64 -7.53
C PRO A 31 -14.89 -3.63 -6.49
N PRO A 32 -15.73 -3.19 -5.55
CA PRO A 32 -16.28 -4.06 -4.53
C PRO A 32 -17.07 -5.21 -5.17
N SER A 33 -16.73 -6.44 -4.79
CA SER A 33 -17.38 -7.66 -5.30
C SER A 33 -17.89 -8.52 -4.15
N GLY A 34 -19.22 -8.56 -4.00
CA GLY A 34 -19.89 -9.35 -2.97
C GLY A 34 -19.60 -8.85 -1.54
N LYS A 35 -18.86 -9.63 -0.75
CA LYS A 35 -18.46 -9.29 0.63
C LYS A 35 -17.08 -8.64 0.73
N THR A 36 -16.35 -8.56 -0.38
CA THR A 36 -15.03 -7.94 -0.43
C THR A 36 -15.21 -6.46 -0.75
N GLY A 37 -14.61 -5.59 0.08
CA GLY A 37 -14.59 -4.15 -0.17
C GLY A 37 -13.82 -3.80 -1.44
N GLU A 38 -13.87 -2.52 -1.81
CA GLU A 38 -13.01 -1.98 -2.86
C GLU A 38 -11.53 -2.11 -2.46
N SER A 39 -10.65 -2.22 -3.45
CA SER A 39 -9.20 -2.29 -3.22
C SER A 39 -8.45 -1.63 -4.37
N LEU A 40 -7.54 -0.73 -4.04
CA LEU A 40 -6.64 -0.10 -5.01
C LEU A 40 -5.22 -0.61 -4.74
N PHE A 41 -4.57 -1.18 -5.74
CA PHE A 41 -3.17 -1.58 -5.67
C PHE A 41 -2.32 -0.61 -6.46
N VAL A 42 -1.17 -0.25 -5.90
CA VAL A 42 -0.16 0.56 -6.58
C VAL A 42 1.17 -0.17 -6.58
N THR A 43 1.88 -0.12 -7.70
CA THR A 43 3.23 -0.65 -7.83
C THR A 43 4.23 0.50 -7.91
N VAL A 44 5.04 0.68 -6.87
CA VAL A 44 6.09 1.72 -6.81
C VAL A 44 7.44 1.02 -6.66
N GLU A 45 8.41 1.37 -7.51
CA GLU A 45 9.73 0.71 -7.59
C GLU A 45 9.66 -0.84 -7.69
N GLY A 46 8.63 -1.36 -8.35
CA GLY A 46 8.42 -2.81 -8.51
C GLY A 46 7.83 -3.51 -7.27
N VAL A 47 7.47 -2.77 -6.23
CA VAL A 47 6.76 -3.29 -5.05
C VAL A 47 5.27 -2.96 -5.16
N ARG A 48 4.44 -4.00 -5.22
CA ARG A 48 2.97 -3.88 -5.30
C ARG A 48 2.35 -3.88 -3.91
N LEU A 49 1.66 -2.81 -3.54
CA LEU A 49 1.02 -2.65 -2.23
C LEU A 49 -0.47 -2.32 -2.36
N PRO A 50 -1.34 -2.90 -1.50
CA PRO A 50 -2.76 -2.54 -1.44
C PRO A 50 -2.95 -1.28 -0.57
N LEU A 51 -3.41 -0.18 -1.17
CA LEU A 51 -3.77 1.03 -0.44
C LEU A 51 -5.04 0.77 0.37
N ASN A 52 -4.89 0.82 1.70
CA ASN A 52 -5.97 0.65 2.66
C ASN A 52 -5.84 1.73 3.75
N PRO A 53 -6.86 2.59 3.96
CA PRO A 53 -8.11 2.66 3.20
C PRO A 53 -7.88 3.06 1.73
N VAL A 54 -8.80 2.70 0.84
CA VAL A 54 -8.74 3.09 -0.57
C VAL A 54 -8.91 4.61 -0.67
N PRO A 55 -7.98 5.33 -1.32
CA PRO A 55 -8.10 6.78 -1.49
C PRO A 55 -9.22 7.14 -2.47
N GLU A 56 -9.85 8.30 -2.27
CA GLU A 56 -10.84 8.88 -3.20
C GLU A 56 -10.15 9.51 -4.42
N VAL A 57 -9.36 8.73 -5.15
CA VAL A 57 -8.69 9.15 -6.40
C VAL A 57 -8.99 8.13 -7.49
N SER A 58 -9.15 8.60 -8.72
CA SER A 58 -9.30 7.71 -9.87
C SER A 58 -7.98 7.02 -10.23
N VAL A 59 -8.04 5.93 -11.00
CA VAL A 59 -6.84 5.22 -11.48
C VAL A 59 -5.96 6.17 -12.31
N GLU A 60 -6.56 6.95 -13.20
CA GLU A 60 -5.86 7.92 -14.04
C GLU A 60 -5.16 9.00 -13.19
N GLU A 61 -5.83 9.53 -12.16
CA GLU A 61 -5.21 10.49 -11.25
C GLU A 61 -4.09 9.85 -10.40
N ALA A 62 -4.23 8.59 -10.01
CA ALA A 62 -3.21 7.89 -9.25
C ALA A 62 -1.94 7.64 -10.09
N GLU A 63 -2.06 7.37 -11.38
CA GLU A 63 -0.89 7.18 -12.26
C GLU A 63 -0.02 8.44 -12.38
N ASP A 64 -0.64 9.63 -12.31
CA ASP A 64 0.03 10.93 -12.44
C ASP A 64 0.48 11.55 -11.10
N ARG A 65 0.28 10.86 -9.97
CA ARG A 65 0.60 11.39 -8.63
C ARG A 65 1.83 10.77 -8.02
N TYR A 66 2.47 11.52 -7.12
CA TYR A 66 3.64 11.06 -6.40
C TYR A 66 3.22 10.38 -5.09
N PHE A 67 3.69 9.15 -4.88
CA PHE A 67 3.35 8.37 -3.69
C PHE A 67 4.55 8.28 -2.76
N VAL A 68 4.29 8.53 -1.47
CA VAL A 68 5.22 8.25 -0.38
C VAL A 68 4.56 7.23 0.54
N ILE A 69 4.99 5.97 0.47
CA ILE A 69 4.36 4.85 1.18
C ILE A 69 5.32 4.29 2.23
N LYS A 70 4.94 4.36 3.50
CA LYS A 70 5.63 3.70 4.60
C LYS A 70 4.99 2.35 4.87
N TYR A 71 5.79 1.30 4.80
CA TYR A 71 5.28 -0.07 4.94
C TYR A 71 6.26 -0.99 5.65
N PHE A 72 5.70 -2.09 6.16
CA PHE A 72 6.48 -3.18 6.70
C PHE A 72 6.96 -4.13 5.59
N PRO A 73 8.27 -4.41 5.49
CA PRO A 73 8.85 -5.13 4.36
C PRO A 73 8.41 -6.60 4.27
N TYR A 74 8.04 -7.25 5.38
CA TYR A 74 7.73 -8.68 5.38
C TYR A 74 6.24 -8.98 5.23
N SER A 75 5.36 -8.17 5.84
CA SER A 75 3.91 -8.30 5.70
C SER A 75 3.31 -7.47 4.58
N SER A 76 4.09 -6.57 3.97
CA SER A 76 3.56 -5.56 3.02
C SER A 76 2.45 -4.69 3.64
N TRP A 77 2.44 -4.58 4.96
CA TRP A 77 1.45 -3.80 5.69
C TRP A 77 1.80 -2.32 5.62
N ILE A 78 0.89 -1.52 5.07
CA ILE A 78 1.06 -0.07 5.00
C ILE A 78 0.80 0.53 6.38
N VAL A 79 1.78 1.30 6.86
CA VAL A 79 1.70 2.05 8.11
C VAL A 79 1.12 3.42 7.85
N ASP A 80 1.56 4.04 6.76
CA ASP A 80 1.15 5.38 6.36
C ASP A 80 1.40 5.57 4.86
N TYR A 81 0.62 6.41 4.20
CA TYR A 81 0.88 6.80 2.83
C TYR A 81 0.41 8.24 2.55
N GLU A 82 1.16 8.94 1.73
CA GLU A 82 0.84 10.29 1.25
C GLU A 82 0.82 10.29 -0.28
N ILE A 83 -0.11 11.06 -0.85
CA ILE A 83 -0.29 11.22 -2.29
C ILE A 83 -0.23 12.72 -2.59
N GLU A 84 0.79 13.15 -3.32
CA GLU A 84 0.97 14.53 -3.79
C GLU A 84 0.42 14.75 -5.21
#